data_AF-A0A7L5C777-F1
#
_entry.id   AF-A0A7L5C777-F1
#
_cell.length_a   1.000
_cell.length_b   1.000
_cell.length_c   1.000
_cell.angle_alpha   90.00
_cell.angle_beta   90.00
_cell.angle_gamma   90.00
#
_symmetry.space_group_name_H-M   'P 1'
#
loop_
_entity.id
_entity.type
_entity.pdbx_description
1 polymer ?
#
loop_
_entity_poly.entity_id
_entity_poly.type
_entity_poly.pdbx_seq_one_letter_code
_entity_poly.pdbx_strand_id
1 'polypeptide(L)'
;MYEEEFLSEKLQHFTLADIALVKIVYFLVGLLVATNYLVLTSISWIFYLLMFLTAAFPIVIHLFSFEGSYIEKARMYLKTNKPSYQVLLFFSMFFLACMLTVLIPILILVPWYVYIVLIIILAIKPMKSNMFW
;
A
#
# COMPACT_ATOMS: atom_id res chain seq x y z
N MET A 1 10.34 -4.32 22.28
CA MET A 1 9.44 -3.17 22.52
C MET A 1 9.97 -1.90 21.87
N TYR A 2 11.29 -1.66 21.81
CA TYR A 2 11.89 -0.48 21.17
C TYR A 2 11.70 -0.34 19.64
N GLU A 3 11.68 -1.43 18.87
CA GLU A 3 11.64 -1.34 17.38
C GLU A 3 10.28 -0.92 16.83
N GLU A 4 9.18 -1.42 17.41
CA GLU A 4 7.83 -1.09 16.94
C GLU A 4 7.48 0.36 17.26
N GLU A 5 7.87 0.86 18.44
CA GLU A 5 7.72 2.25 18.82
C GLU A 5 8.56 3.18 17.93
N PHE A 6 9.83 2.84 17.69
CA PHE A 6 10.71 3.61 16.80
C PHE A 6 10.15 3.72 15.38
N LEU A 7 9.67 2.61 14.80
CA LEU A 7 9.08 2.61 13.47
C LEU A 7 7.75 3.36 13.44
N SER A 8 6.93 3.21 14.49
CA SER A 8 5.68 3.94 14.65
C SER A 8 5.92 5.45 14.69
N GLU A 9 6.91 5.92 15.44
CA GLU A 9 7.25 7.34 15.54
C GLU A 9 7.60 7.90 14.16
N LYS A 10 8.46 7.23 13.38
CA LYS A 10 8.78 7.65 12.02
C LYS A 10 7.55 7.70 11.11
N LEU A 11 6.73 6.64 11.13
CA LEU A 11 5.52 6.53 10.32
C LEU A 11 4.45 7.58 10.63
N GLN A 12 4.45 8.14 11.84
CA GLN A 12 3.52 9.20 12.25
C GLN A 12 3.90 10.58 11.70
N HIS A 13 5.13 10.76 11.21
CA HIS A 13 5.58 11.99 10.54
C HIS A 13 5.14 12.08 9.08
N PHE A 14 4.56 11.01 8.53
CA PHE A 14 4.05 11.02 7.16
C PHE A 14 2.97 12.07 6.94
N THR A 15 3.06 12.72 5.78
CA THR A 15 1.97 13.54 5.26
C THR A 15 0.94 12.67 4.54
N LEU A 16 -0.24 13.23 4.27
CA LEU A 16 -1.27 12.57 3.45
C LEU A 16 -0.73 12.20 2.05
N ALA A 17 0.12 13.07 1.49
CA ALA A 17 0.76 12.82 0.21
C ALA A 17 1.75 11.65 0.28
N ASP A 18 2.48 11.52 1.39
CA ASP A 18 3.44 10.42 1.56
C ASP A 18 2.71 9.07 1.62
N ILE A 19 1.60 8.98 2.38
CA ILE A 19 0.79 7.76 2.39
C ILE A 19 0.20 7.45 1.02
N ALA A 20 -0.28 8.46 0.28
CA ALA A 20 -0.80 8.23 -1.07
C ALA A 20 0.28 7.65 -1.99
N LEU A 21 1.52 8.19 -1.92
CA LEU A 21 2.66 7.66 -2.68
C LEU A 21 3.04 6.25 -2.24
N VAL A 22 3.04 5.96 -0.94
CA VAL A 22 3.31 4.60 -0.41
C VAL A 22 2.29 3.60 -0.96
N LYS A 23 1.00 3.95 -0.99
CA LYS A 23 -0.03 3.09 -1.59
C LYS A 23 0.26 2.78 -3.05
N ILE A 24 0.63 3.80 -3.82
CA ILE A 24 0.99 3.65 -5.24
C ILE A 24 2.23 2.76 -5.39
N VAL A 25 3.27 2.95 -4.58
CA VAL A 25 4.48 2.12 -4.60
C VAL A 25 4.14 0.67 -4.29
N TYR A 26 3.35 0.38 -3.25
CA TYR A 26 2.94 -0.99 -2.92
C TYR A 26 2.11 -1.64 -4.03
N PHE A 27 1.23 -0.86 -4.65
CA PHE A 27 0.47 -1.32 -5.81
C PHE A 27 1.38 -1.67 -7.00
N LEU A 28 2.35 -0.80 -7.32
CA LEU A 28 3.33 -1.06 -8.39
C LEU A 28 4.21 -2.27 -8.09
N VAL A 29 4.56 -2.52 -6.82
CA VAL A 29 5.25 -3.74 -6.41
C VAL A 29 4.37 -4.97 -6.69
N GLY A 30 3.08 -4.91 -6.40
CA GLY A 30 2.14 -5.98 -6.75
C GLY A 30 2.06 -6.23 -8.25
N LEU A 31 1.99 -5.17 -9.07
CA LEU A 31 2.03 -5.31 -10.53
C LEU A 31 3.34 -5.90 -11.03
N LEU A 32 4.48 -5.43 -10.52
CA LEU A 32 5.80 -5.97 -10.86
C LEU A 32 5.87 -7.48 -10.59
N VAL A 33 5.39 -7.92 -9.42
CA VAL A 33 5.37 -9.35 -9.07
C VAL A 33 4.43 -10.13 -9.98
N ALA A 34 3.21 -9.63 -10.23
CA ALA A 34 2.25 -10.29 -11.10
C ALA A 34 2.73 -10.42 -12.57
N THR A 35 3.43 -9.40 -13.08
CA THR A 35 4.03 -9.42 -14.42
C THR A 35 5.17 -10.45 -14.53
N ASN A 36 5.97 -10.63 -13.49
CA ASN A 36 7.09 -11.58 -13.51
C ASN A 36 6.69 -13.01 -13.09
N TYR A 37 5.58 -13.16 -12.39
CA TYR A 37 5.09 -14.45 -11.89
C TYR A 37 3.65 -14.71 -12.36
N LEU A 38 3.52 -15.04 -13.65
CA LEU A 38 2.25 -15.24 -14.35
C LEU A 38 1.35 -16.31 -13.73
N VAL A 39 1.89 -17.22 -12.91
CA VAL A 39 1.07 -18.21 -12.17
C VAL A 39 -0.01 -17.51 -11.34
N LEU A 40 0.24 -16.29 -10.85
CA LEU A 40 -0.75 -15.49 -10.12
C LEU A 40 -2.00 -15.16 -10.96
N THR A 41 -1.88 -15.07 -12.28
CA THR A 41 -3.03 -14.73 -13.13
C THR A 41 -3.99 -15.90 -13.32
N SER A 42 -3.57 -17.12 -12.95
CA SER A 42 -4.43 -18.30 -12.94
C SER A 42 -5.37 -18.37 -11.73
N ILE A 43 -5.10 -17.58 -10.70
CA ILE A 43 -5.92 -17.50 -9.50
C ILE A 43 -7.14 -16.61 -9.78
N SER A 44 -8.31 -17.04 -9.28
CA SER A 44 -9.56 -16.28 -9.46
C SER A 44 -9.45 -14.87 -8.86
N TRP A 45 -9.93 -13.87 -9.59
CA TRP A 45 -10.02 -12.50 -9.09
C TRP A 45 -10.85 -12.39 -7.80
N ILE A 46 -11.81 -13.31 -7.59
CA ILE A 46 -12.63 -13.37 -6.35
C ILE A 46 -11.75 -13.66 -5.15
N PHE A 47 -10.76 -14.54 -5.28
CA PHE A 47 -9.81 -14.82 -4.20
C PHE A 47 -9.04 -13.55 -3.82
N TYR A 48 -8.54 -12.82 -4.82
CA TYR A 48 -7.84 -11.56 -4.58
C TYR A 48 -8.75 -10.48 -3.97
N LEU A 49 -10.02 -10.42 -4.38
CA LEU A 49 -11.00 -9.53 -3.76
C LEU A 49 -11.17 -9.85 -2.26
N LEU A 50 -11.35 -11.12 -1.91
CA LEU A 50 -11.51 -11.53 -0.51
C LEU A 50 -10.26 -11.17 0.32
N MET A 51 -9.06 -11.49 -0.19
CA MET A 51 -7.81 -11.16 0.47
C MET A 51 -7.60 -9.64 0.63
N PHE A 52 -7.95 -8.86 -0.41
CA PHE A 52 -7.96 -7.41 -0.36
C PHE A 52 -8.88 -6.90 0.76
N LEU A 53 -10.11 -7.39 0.82
CA LEU A 53 -11.09 -6.99 1.83
C LEU A 53 -10.61 -7.35 3.24
N THR A 54 -10.07 -8.56 3.45
CA THR A 54 -9.52 -8.97 4.75
C THR A 54 -8.38 -8.08 5.21
N ALA A 55 -7.47 -7.68 4.30
CA ALA A 55 -6.35 -6.79 4.63
C ALA A 55 -6.80 -5.33 4.83
N ALA A 56 -7.76 -4.85 4.03
CA ALA A 56 -8.23 -3.47 4.07
C ALA A 56 -9.20 -3.20 5.24
N PHE A 57 -9.98 -4.20 5.67
CA PHE A 57 -11.04 -4.03 6.65
C PHE A 57 -10.56 -3.41 7.97
N PRO A 58 -9.46 -3.87 8.62
CA PRO A 58 -8.98 -3.24 9.85
C PRO A 58 -8.56 -1.78 9.67
N ILE A 59 -7.97 -1.45 8.51
CA ILE A 59 -7.54 -0.08 8.17
C ILE A 59 -8.75 0.84 8.02
N VAL A 60 -9.78 0.35 7.32
CA VAL A 60 -11.02 1.09 7.07
C VAL A 60 -11.77 1.32 8.38
N ILE A 61 -11.91 0.30 9.23
CA ILE A 61 -12.54 0.44 10.55
C ILE A 61 -11.77 1.43 11.42
N HIS A 62 -10.45 1.35 11.45
CA HIS A 62 -9.62 2.29 12.19
C HIS A 62 -9.83 3.73 11.71
N LEU A 63 -9.82 3.96 10.38
CA LEU A 63 -10.09 5.28 9.81
C LEU A 63 -11.50 5.81 10.17
N PHE A 64 -12.52 4.95 10.15
CA PHE A 64 -13.90 5.34 10.46
C PHE A 64 -14.20 5.49 11.95
N SER A 65 -13.36 4.95 12.84
CA SER A 65 -13.48 5.16 14.29
C SER A 65 -13.19 6.60 14.73
N PHE A 66 -12.51 7.39 13.88
CA PHE A 66 -12.29 8.80 14.13
C PHE A 66 -13.51 9.64 13.72
N GLU A 67 -13.82 10.66 14.52
CA GLU A 67 -14.87 11.64 14.22
C GLU A 67 -14.36 12.75 13.29
N GLY A 68 -15.29 13.49 12.67
CA GLY A 68 -14.98 14.61 11.77
C GLY A 68 -15.00 14.27 10.27
N SER A 69 -14.47 15.19 9.48
CA SER A 69 -14.38 15.11 8.01
C SER A 69 -13.37 14.06 7.55
N TYR A 70 -13.46 13.59 6.30
CA TYR A 70 -12.53 12.61 5.73
C TYR A 70 -11.05 13.02 5.85
N ILE A 71 -10.75 14.31 5.71
CA ILE A 71 -9.38 14.83 5.83
C ILE A 71 -8.90 14.78 7.28
N GLU A 72 -9.76 15.10 8.25
CA GLU A 72 -9.43 15.02 9.67
C GLU A 72 -9.20 13.57 10.11
N LYS A 73 -10.08 12.65 9.69
CA LYS A 73 -9.91 11.21 9.91
C LYS A 73 -8.58 10.72 9.35
N ALA A 74 -8.22 11.13 8.13
CA ALA A 74 -6.95 10.73 7.52
C ALA A 74 -5.73 11.30 8.25
N ARG A 75 -5.81 12.53 8.80
CA ARG A 75 -4.75 13.09 9.66
C ARG A 75 -4.63 12.34 10.99
N MET A 76 -5.74 11.96 11.62
CA MET A 76 -5.74 11.17 12.85
C MET A 76 -5.19 9.75 12.62
N TYR A 77 -5.56 9.13 11.50
CA TYR A 77 -5.00 7.87 11.05
C TYR A 77 -3.47 7.94 10.93
N LEU A 78 -2.93 9.01 10.33
CA LEU A 78 -1.48 9.22 10.24
C LEU A 78 -0.81 9.29 11.61
N LYS A 79 -1.39 10.05 12.55
CA LYS A 79 -0.86 10.20 13.91
C LYS A 79 -0.91 8.91 14.75
N THR A 80 -1.70 7.94 14.32
CA THR A 80 -1.84 6.63 14.98
C THR A 80 -1.31 5.49 14.11
N ASN A 81 -0.53 5.83 13.07
CA ASN A 81 0.04 4.88 12.14
C ASN A 81 1.04 3.98 12.87
N LYS A 82 0.97 2.68 12.60
CA LYS A 82 1.78 1.64 13.23
C LYS A 82 2.36 0.72 12.15
N PRO A 83 3.47 0.03 12.41
CA PRO A 83 4.07 -0.90 11.45
C PRO A 83 3.07 -1.96 10.95
N SER A 84 2.22 -2.49 11.83
CA SER A 84 1.17 -3.45 11.46
C SER A 84 0.17 -2.90 10.43
N TYR A 85 -0.21 -1.62 10.52
CA TYR A 85 -1.06 -0.97 9.52
C TYR A 85 -0.36 -0.81 8.17
N GLN A 86 0.97 -0.61 8.16
CA GLN A 86 1.74 -0.57 6.91
C GLN A 86 1.81 -1.94 6.24
N VAL A 87 1.94 -3.01 7.02
CA VAL A 87 1.90 -4.39 6.51
C VAL A 87 0.53 -4.70 5.91
N LEU A 88 -0.55 -4.37 6.61
CA LEU A 88 -1.91 -4.52 6.07
C LEU A 88 -2.12 -3.67 4.82
N LEU A 89 -1.58 -2.45 4.80
CA LEU A 89 -1.69 -1.57 3.65
C LEU A 89 -0.95 -2.16 2.44
N PHE A 90 0.25 -2.69 2.64
CA PHE A 90 0.99 -3.42 1.62
C PHE A 90 0.17 -4.57 1.05
N PHE A 91 -0.35 -5.46 1.89
CA PHE A 91 -1.16 -6.59 1.43
C PHE A 91 -2.42 -6.14 0.69
N SER A 92 -3.11 -5.11 1.17
CA SER A 92 -4.29 -4.58 0.47
C SER A 92 -3.92 -4.09 -0.94
N MET A 93 -2.89 -3.26 -1.10
CA MET A 93 -2.51 -2.74 -2.41
C MET A 93 -1.94 -3.84 -3.32
N PHE A 94 -1.24 -4.83 -2.75
CA PHE A 94 -0.72 -5.99 -3.47
C PHE A 94 -1.83 -6.87 -4.05
N PHE A 95 -2.82 -7.25 -3.23
CA PHE A 95 -3.95 -8.06 -3.70
C PHE A 95 -4.84 -7.30 -4.67
N LEU A 96 -4.99 -5.98 -4.49
CA LEU A 96 -5.65 -5.12 -5.46
C LEU A 96 -4.92 -5.15 -6.82
N ALA A 97 -3.59 -5.07 -6.84
CA ALA A 97 -2.80 -5.16 -8.05
C ALA A 97 -2.94 -6.52 -8.75
N CYS A 98 -2.90 -7.62 -8.00
CA CYS A 98 -3.13 -8.96 -8.55
C CYS A 98 -4.54 -9.11 -9.13
N MET A 99 -5.57 -8.64 -8.41
CA MET A 99 -6.95 -8.64 -8.88
C MET A 99 -7.09 -7.87 -10.20
N LEU A 100 -6.52 -6.67 -10.30
CA LEU A 100 -6.57 -5.87 -11.51
C LEU A 100 -5.79 -6.51 -12.65
N THR A 101 -4.70 -7.23 -12.38
CA THR A 101 -3.93 -7.94 -13.40
C THR A 101 -4.74 -9.09 -14.01
N VAL A 102 -5.55 -9.79 -13.20
CA VAL A 102 -6.48 -10.84 -13.69
C VAL A 102 -7.62 -10.23 -14.51
N LEU A 103 -8.21 -9.12 -14.04
CA LEU A 103 -9.35 -8.46 -14.70
C LEU A 103 -8.93 -7.67 -15.96
N ILE A 104 -7.69 -7.16 -15.98
CA ILE A 104 -7.15 -6.30 -17.02
C ILE A 104 -5.78 -6.85 -17.46
N PRO A 105 -5.76 -7.89 -18.32
CA PRO A 105 -4.53 -8.61 -18.69
C PRO A 105 -3.49 -7.74 -19.40
N ILE A 106 -3.88 -6.58 -19.95
CA ILE A 106 -2.96 -5.65 -20.62
C ILE A 106 -1.86 -5.14 -19.67
N LEU A 107 -2.10 -5.14 -18.35
CA LEU A 107 -1.12 -4.73 -17.34
C LEU A 107 0.12 -5.64 -17.31
N ILE A 108 -0.02 -6.89 -17.78
CA ILE A 108 1.09 -7.85 -17.89
C ILE A 108 2.02 -7.49 -19.05
N LEU A 109 1.50 -6.84 -20.09
CA LEU A 109 2.27 -6.47 -21.28
C LEU A 109 3.24 -5.32 -21.02
N VAL A 110 3.04 -4.59 -19.91
CA VAL A 110 3.94 -3.52 -19.50
C VAL A 110 5.29 -4.13 -19.10
N PRO A 111 6.41 -3.68 -19.68
CA PRO A 111 7.72 -4.21 -19.33
C PRO A 111 8.05 -3.99 -17.85
N TRP A 112 8.60 -5.01 -17.19
CA TRP A 112 8.88 -5.01 -15.75
C TRP A 112 9.73 -3.80 -15.30
N TYR A 113 10.67 -3.35 -16.14
CA TYR A 113 11.56 -2.24 -15.82
C TYR A 113 10.80 -0.92 -15.67
N VAL A 114 9.65 -0.75 -16.33
CA VAL A 114 8.80 0.44 -16.18
C VAL A 114 8.29 0.53 -14.74
N TYR A 115 7.84 -0.59 -14.18
CA TYR A 115 7.40 -0.64 -12.79
C TYR A 115 8.55 -0.33 -11.83
N ILE A 116 9.75 -0.85 -12.07
CA ILE A 116 10.93 -0.55 -11.23
C ILE A 116 11.25 0.95 -11.26
N VAL A 117 11.32 1.56 -12.45
CA VAL A 117 11.60 2.99 -12.59
C VAL A 117 10.57 3.84 -11.83
N LEU A 118 9.28 3.52 -11.97
CA LEU A 118 8.20 4.22 -11.27
C LEU A 118 8.29 4.03 -9.75
N ILE A 119 8.56 2.81 -9.27
CA ILE A 119 8.75 2.52 -7.84
C ILE A 119 9.88 3.38 -7.28
N ILE A 120 11.04 3.40 -7.93
CA ILE A 120 12.20 4.17 -7.48
C ILE A 120 11.84 5.66 -7.38
N ILE A 121 11.26 6.24 -8.44
CA ILE A 121 10.94 7.67 -8.48
C ILE A 121 9.92 8.04 -7.39
N LEU A 122 8.85 7.25 -7.24
CA LEU A 122 7.76 7.56 -6.32
C LEU A 122 8.10 7.26 -4.85
N ALA A 123 9.05 6.35 -4.59
CA ALA A 123 9.50 6.02 -3.24
C ALA A 123 10.43 7.09 -2.63
N ILE A 124 11.09 7.92 -3.44
CA ILE A 124 12.06 8.93 -2.95
C ILE A 124 11.44 9.85 -1.90
N LYS A 125 10.24 10.39 -2.17
CA LYS A 125 9.62 11.37 -1.26
C LYS A 125 9.22 10.73 0.09
N PRO A 126 8.46 9.61 0.13
CA PRO A 126 8.17 8.93 1.40
C PRO A 126 9.42 8.53 2.19
N MET A 127 10.47 8.06 1.51
CA MET A 127 11.73 7.71 2.17
C MET A 127 12.41 8.92 2.82
N LYS A 128 12.44 10.08 2.14
CA LYS A 128 13.00 11.31 2.73
C LYS A 128 12.24 11.75 3.97
N SER A 129 10.92 11.60 3.97
CA SER A 129 10.07 11.94 5.13
C SER A 129 10.43 11.10 6.38
N ASN A 130 10.84 9.83 6.20
CA ASN A 130 11.22 8.91 7.28
C ASN A 130 12.72 8.90 7.65
N MET A 131 13.60 9.37 6.78
CA MET A 131 15.06 9.27 6.97
C MET A 131 15.68 10.47 7.69
N PHE A 132 15.08 11.66 7.56
CA PHE A 132 15.69 12.92 8.01
C PHE A 132 15.15 13.46 9.35
N TRP A 133 14.50 12.61 10.13
CA TRP A 133 14.02 12.91 11.48
C TRP A 133 14.39 11.78 12.44
#